data_AF-A0A961S619-F1
#
_entry.id   AF-A0A961S619-F1
#
_cell.length_a   1.000
_cell.length_b   1.000
_cell.length_c   1.000
_cell.angle_alpha   90.00
_cell.angle_beta   90.00
_cell.angle_gamma   90.00
#
_symmetry.space_group_name_H-M   'P 1'
#
loop_
_entity.id
_entity.type
_entity.pdbx_description
1 polymer ?
#
loop_
_entity_poly.entity_id
_entity_poly.type
_entity_poly.pdbx_seq_one_letter_code
_entity_poly.pdbx_strand_id
1 'polypeptide(L)'
;MTKVWRNARVATLDEALPGLGLIEKGAVVARGERIAFVGAEADLPTGLGKAEIIDCEGRLITPGLIDCHTHLVWAGNRANEFEMRLAGATYEEVTRAGGGIVSSVSSLRAASEDELVRQSLPRLDTLISEGATTVEIKSGYGLDLENEKKALSAARRLGELRPVDIRTTFLGAHAMPA
;
A
#
# COMPACT_ATOMS: atom_id res chain seq x y z
N MET A 1 14.16 20.62 7.52
CA MET A 1 13.89 20.75 8.98
C MET A 1 14.35 19.47 9.67
N THR A 2 14.92 19.56 10.87
CA THR A 2 15.35 18.38 11.66
C THR A 2 14.24 17.99 12.61
N LYS A 3 13.88 16.70 12.64
CA LYS A 3 12.93 16.12 13.60
C LYS A 3 13.63 15.04 14.41
N VAL A 4 13.29 14.95 15.69
CA VAL A 4 13.84 13.97 16.63
C VAL A 4 12.68 13.29 17.36
N TRP A 5 12.55 11.99 17.16
CA TRP A 5 11.69 11.13 17.98
C TRP A 5 12.57 10.49 19.04
N ARG A 6 12.25 10.72 20.32
CA ARG A 6 13.03 10.21 21.46
C ARG A 6 12.14 9.38 22.38
N ASN A 7 12.76 8.73 23.38
CA ASN A 7 12.06 7.90 24.35
C ASN A 7 11.15 6.88 23.66
N ALA A 8 11.69 6.19 22.67
CA ALA A 8 10.98 5.18 21.88
C ALA A 8 11.61 3.81 22.08
N ARG A 9 10.82 2.77 21.90
CA ARG A 9 11.35 1.44 21.55
C ARG A 9 11.45 1.40 20.04
N VAL A 10 12.59 1.07 19.45
CA VAL A 10 12.76 1.11 17.99
C VAL A 10 13.11 -0.27 17.50
N ALA A 11 12.26 -0.88 16.67
CA ALA A 11 12.60 -2.08 15.92
C ALA A 11 13.13 -1.64 14.55
N THR A 12 14.45 -1.71 14.34
CA THR A 12 15.07 -1.20 13.10
C THR A 12 14.81 -2.10 11.90
N LEU A 13 14.61 -3.40 12.13
CA LEU A 13 14.64 -4.46 11.10
C LEU A 13 15.94 -4.43 10.26
N ASP A 14 17.04 -3.97 10.86
CA ASP A 14 18.37 -4.02 10.23
C ASP A 14 18.85 -5.48 10.21
N GLU A 15 19.08 -6.02 9.01
CA GLU A 15 19.54 -7.39 8.78
C GLU A 15 20.91 -7.68 9.40
N ALA A 16 21.70 -6.64 9.70
CA ALA A 16 22.98 -6.79 10.41
C ALA A 16 22.81 -7.09 11.91
N LEU A 17 21.59 -6.92 12.47
CA LEU A 17 21.28 -7.13 13.88
C LEU A 17 20.40 -8.38 14.07
N PRO A 18 20.48 -9.07 15.22
CA PRO A 18 19.65 -10.24 15.48
C PRO A 18 18.18 -9.86 15.70
N GLY A 19 17.28 -10.76 15.28
CA GLY A 19 15.84 -10.62 15.52
C GLY A 19 15.26 -9.38 14.82
N LEU A 20 14.59 -8.52 15.58
CA LEU A 20 13.96 -7.30 15.06
C LEU A 20 14.90 -6.07 15.07
N GLY A 21 16.16 -6.22 15.48
CA GLY A 21 17.05 -5.08 15.70
C GLY A 21 16.49 -4.11 16.76
N LEU A 22 15.98 -4.64 17.87
CA LEU A 22 15.25 -3.86 18.88
C LEU A 22 16.19 -3.01 19.75
N ILE A 23 15.90 -1.72 19.85
CA ILE A 23 16.55 -0.74 20.73
C ILE A 23 15.53 -0.28 21.78
N GLU A 24 15.70 -0.70 23.04
CA GLU A 24 14.70 -0.46 24.09
C GLU A 24 14.60 1.00 24.56
N LYS A 25 15.69 1.77 24.42
CA LYS A 25 15.74 3.21 24.75
C LYS A 25 16.31 3.97 23.55
N GLY A 26 15.57 3.93 22.45
CA GLY A 26 15.98 4.41 21.14
C GLY A 26 15.50 5.81 20.83
N ALA A 27 16.15 6.39 19.82
CA ALA A 27 15.77 7.64 19.19
C ALA A 27 15.98 7.57 17.66
N VAL A 28 15.18 8.34 16.93
CA VAL A 28 15.28 8.50 15.47
C VAL A 28 15.43 9.98 15.16
N VAL A 29 16.41 10.33 14.33
CA VAL A 29 16.58 11.69 13.81
C VAL A 29 16.33 11.67 12.31
N ALA A 30 15.41 12.52 11.84
CA ALA A 30 15.24 12.80 10.42
C ALA A 30 15.77 14.19 10.07
N ARG A 31 16.44 14.31 8.92
CA ARG A 31 16.80 15.59 8.30
C ARG A 31 16.15 15.66 6.93
N GLY A 32 15.08 16.44 6.83
CA GLY A 32 14.23 16.40 5.64
C GLY A 32 13.53 15.04 5.52
N GLU A 33 13.65 14.40 4.35
CA GLU A 33 12.97 13.13 4.02
C GLU A 33 13.81 11.88 4.36
N ARG A 34 15.00 12.06 4.97
CA ARG A 34 15.91 10.94 5.26
C ARG A 34 16.18 10.80 6.75
N ILE A 35 16.29 9.55 7.17
CA ILE A 35 16.82 9.19 8.49
C ILE A 35 18.31 9.56 8.51
N ALA A 36 18.68 10.41 9.46
CA ALA A 36 20.06 10.81 9.72
C ALA A 36 20.70 10.02 10.86
N PHE A 37 19.88 9.46 11.76
CA PHE A 37 20.32 8.62 12.87
C PHE A 37 19.17 7.72 13.34
N VAL A 38 19.49 6.48 13.67
CA VAL A 38 18.67 5.57 14.45
C VAL A 38 19.58 4.81 15.40
N GLY A 39 19.29 4.84 16.69
CA GLY A 39 20.21 4.32 17.70
C GLY A 39 19.69 4.50 19.11
N ALA A 40 20.52 4.21 20.11
CA ALA A 40 20.19 4.51 21.49
C ALA A 40 20.07 6.03 21.70
N GLU A 41 19.11 6.46 22.53
CA GLU A 41 18.91 7.89 22.81
C GLU A 41 20.13 8.52 23.49
N ALA A 42 20.87 7.74 24.28
CA ALA A 42 22.12 8.18 24.91
C ALA A 42 23.22 8.54 23.89
N ASP A 43 23.12 8.01 22.67
CA ASP A 43 24.07 8.24 21.58
C ASP A 43 23.59 9.29 20.58
N LEU A 44 22.56 10.08 20.94
CA LEU A 44 22.05 11.15 20.08
C LEU A 44 23.19 12.11 19.68
N PRO A 45 23.33 12.42 18.37
CA PRO A 45 24.39 13.31 17.92
C PRO A 45 24.24 14.70 18.54
N THR A 46 25.37 15.32 18.89
CA THR A 46 25.39 16.72 19.30
C THR A 46 25.13 17.63 18.10
N GLY A 47 24.68 18.87 18.35
CA GLY A 47 24.50 19.85 17.28
C GLY A 47 23.26 19.64 16.40
N LEU A 48 22.16 19.11 16.95
CA LEU A 48 20.88 18.95 16.24
C LEU A 48 20.16 20.27 15.89
N GLY A 49 20.69 21.41 16.36
CA GLY A 49 20.15 22.75 16.09
C GLY A 49 18.74 22.94 16.66
N LYS A 50 17.93 23.78 16.01
CA LYS A 50 16.49 23.92 16.31
C LYS A 50 15.73 22.72 15.70
N ALA A 51 15.79 21.58 16.37
CA ALA A 51 15.02 20.40 16.00
C ALA A 51 13.62 20.44 16.63
N GLU A 52 12.62 19.94 15.91
CA GLU A 52 11.33 19.56 16.49
C GLU A 52 11.51 18.25 17.24
N ILE A 53 11.16 18.23 18.53
CA ILE A 53 11.31 17.07 19.40
C ILE A 53 9.94 16.47 19.67
N ILE A 54 9.83 15.18 19.46
CA ILE A 54 8.64 14.38 19.69
C ILE A 54 9.01 13.31 20.74
N ASP A 55 8.34 13.36 21.89
CA ASP A 55 8.47 12.34 22.93
C ASP A 55 7.52 11.19 22.61
N CYS A 56 8.06 9.98 22.41
CA CYS A 56 7.26 8.82 22.04
C CYS A 56 6.68 8.07 23.25
N GLU A 57 7.05 8.45 24.48
CA GLU A 57 6.55 7.88 25.74
C GLU A 57 6.68 6.35 25.81
N GLY A 58 7.79 5.82 25.30
CA GLY A 58 8.09 4.38 25.26
C GLY A 58 7.34 3.58 24.21
N ARG A 59 6.57 4.23 23.31
CA ARG A 59 5.89 3.55 22.19
C ARG A 59 6.90 2.92 21.22
N LEU A 60 6.45 1.86 20.56
CA LEU A 60 7.21 1.19 19.51
C LEU A 60 7.19 2.02 18.22
N ILE A 61 8.36 2.23 17.64
CA ILE A 61 8.56 2.70 16.27
C ILE A 61 9.08 1.53 15.43
N THR A 62 8.47 1.36 14.26
CA THR A 62 8.93 0.46 13.20
C THR A 62 9.13 1.27 11.92
N PRO A 63 9.82 0.73 10.90
CA PRO A 63 9.67 1.19 9.52
C PRO A 63 8.20 1.18 9.12
N GLY A 64 7.85 2.06 8.16
CA GLY A 64 6.54 2.01 7.53
C GLY A 64 6.33 0.67 6.83
N LEU A 65 5.09 0.17 6.86
CA LEU A 65 4.77 -1.13 6.27
C LEU A 65 4.77 -1.05 4.74
N ILE A 66 5.11 -2.17 4.11
CA ILE A 66 5.15 -2.29 2.66
C ILE A 66 4.22 -3.43 2.24
N ASP A 67 3.20 -3.12 1.45
CA ASP A 67 2.43 -4.15 0.76
C ASP A 67 2.95 -4.29 -0.68
N CYS A 68 3.67 -5.37 -0.95
CA CYS A 68 4.34 -5.61 -2.22
C CYS A 68 3.48 -6.34 -3.26
N HIS A 69 2.21 -6.63 -2.95
CA HIS A 69 1.35 -7.37 -3.87
C HIS A 69 -0.12 -6.99 -3.72
N THR A 70 -0.58 -6.04 -4.53
CA THR A 70 -2.01 -5.73 -4.59
C THR A 70 -2.54 -5.66 -6.02
N HIS A 71 -3.84 -5.91 -6.15
CA HIS A 71 -4.59 -5.56 -7.33
C HIS A 71 -5.54 -4.39 -7.02
N LEU A 72 -5.10 -3.35 -6.31
CA LEU A 72 -5.94 -2.33 -5.65
C LEU A 72 -6.90 -1.55 -6.57
N VAL A 73 -6.60 -1.47 -7.87
CA VAL A 73 -7.39 -0.77 -8.88
C VAL A 73 -8.35 -1.73 -9.60
N TRP A 74 -9.62 -1.69 -9.20
CA TRP A 74 -10.75 -2.33 -9.87
C TRP A 74 -12.03 -1.51 -9.71
N ALA A 75 -13.02 -1.80 -10.55
CA ALA A 75 -14.37 -1.26 -10.46
C ALA A 75 -15.37 -2.34 -10.04
N GLY A 76 -16.36 -1.94 -9.24
CA GLY A 76 -17.40 -2.83 -8.74
C GLY A 76 -16.90 -3.76 -7.63
N ASN A 77 -17.63 -4.85 -7.41
CA ASN A 77 -17.29 -5.90 -6.46
C ASN A 77 -17.85 -7.24 -6.94
N ARG A 78 -17.45 -8.32 -6.26
CA ARG A 78 -17.89 -9.69 -6.58
C ARG A 78 -18.75 -10.31 -5.47
N ALA A 79 -19.47 -9.48 -4.70
CA ALA A 79 -20.30 -9.95 -3.60
C ALA A 79 -21.44 -10.87 -4.08
N ASN A 80 -22.05 -10.57 -5.23
CA ASN A 80 -23.08 -11.43 -5.81
C ASN A 80 -22.56 -12.82 -6.17
N GLU A 81 -21.34 -12.91 -6.72
CA GLU A 81 -20.70 -14.21 -6.97
C GLU A 81 -20.42 -14.96 -5.67
N PHE A 82 -19.98 -14.24 -4.64
CA PHE A 82 -19.75 -14.84 -3.32
C PHE A 82 -21.06 -15.41 -2.73
N GLU A 83 -22.17 -14.68 -2.85
CA GLU A 83 -23.51 -15.15 -2.46
C GLU A 83 -23.95 -16.40 -3.24
N MET A 84 -23.78 -16.41 -4.57
CA MET A 84 -24.10 -17.58 -5.40
C MET A 84 -23.31 -18.83 -4.97
N ARG A 85 -22.02 -18.66 -4.66
CA ARG A 85 -21.17 -19.77 -4.17
C ARG A 85 -21.65 -20.29 -2.81
N LEU A 86 -22.07 -19.40 -1.91
CA LEU A 86 -22.66 -19.79 -0.62
C LEU A 86 -23.98 -20.54 -0.80
N ALA A 87 -24.76 -20.20 -1.83
CA ALA A 87 -25.99 -20.90 -2.20
C ALA A 87 -25.76 -22.25 -2.91
N GLY A 88 -24.50 -22.67 -3.11
CA GLY A 88 -24.14 -23.95 -3.71
C GLY A 88 -23.99 -23.93 -5.24
N ALA A 89 -23.95 -22.75 -5.87
CA ALA A 89 -23.72 -22.66 -7.30
C ALA A 89 -22.35 -23.22 -7.68
N THR A 90 -22.30 -24.00 -8.75
CA THR A 90 -21.07 -24.50 -9.36
C THR A 90 -20.28 -23.36 -9.99
N TYR A 91 -18.98 -23.57 -10.20
CA TYR A 91 -18.13 -22.60 -10.88
C TYR A 91 -18.66 -22.24 -12.27
N GLU A 92 -19.14 -23.22 -13.04
CA GLU A 92 -19.71 -23.00 -14.37
C GLU A 92 -20.97 -22.12 -14.34
N GLU A 93 -21.84 -22.29 -13.35
CA GLU A 93 -23.05 -21.48 -13.18
C GLU A 93 -22.69 -20.02 -12.85
N VAL A 94 -21.69 -19.82 -11.98
CA VAL A 94 -21.16 -18.50 -11.65
C VAL A 94 -20.55 -17.83 -12.89
N THR A 95 -19.73 -18.55 -13.67
CA THR A 95 -19.15 -18.02 -14.90
C THR A 95 -20.21 -17.70 -15.95
N ARG A 96 -21.22 -18.56 -16.11
CA ARG A 96 -22.36 -18.35 -17.03
C ARG A 96 -23.20 -17.13 -16.64
N ALA A 97 -23.29 -16.83 -15.34
CA ALA A 97 -23.91 -15.61 -14.83
C ALA A 97 -23.04 -14.35 -14.99
N GLY A 98 -21.89 -14.44 -15.66
CA GLY A 98 -20.97 -13.32 -15.87
C GLY A 98 -20.07 -13.03 -14.66
N GLY A 99 -19.90 -13.99 -13.76
CA GLY A 99 -18.96 -13.92 -12.63
C GLY A 99 -17.51 -14.18 -13.03
N GLY A 100 -16.64 -14.36 -12.05
CA GLY A 100 -15.21 -14.62 -12.29
C GLY A 100 -14.42 -13.35 -12.60
N ILE A 101 -13.20 -13.54 -13.10
CA ILE A 101 -12.33 -12.42 -13.51
C ILE A 101 -12.95 -11.59 -14.64
N VAL A 102 -13.75 -12.22 -15.51
CA VAL A 102 -14.44 -11.56 -16.62
C VAL A 102 -15.34 -10.43 -16.11
N SER A 103 -16.05 -10.64 -14.99
CA SER A 103 -16.87 -9.61 -14.34
C SER A 103 -16.06 -8.35 -13.98
N SER A 104 -14.89 -8.56 -13.37
CA SER A 104 -13.97 -7.48 -13.00
C SER A 104 -13.37 -6.80 -14.24
N VAL A 105 -13.06 -7.56 -15.29
CA VAL A 105 -12.56 -7.03 -16.55
C VAL A 105 -13.62 -6.15 -17.22
N SER A 106 -14.85 -6.63 -17.37
CA SER A 106 -15.95 -5.85 -17.92
C SER A 106 -16.21 -4.57 -17.12
N SER A 107 -16.20 -4.66 -15.78
CA SER A 107 -16.40 -3.50 -14.90
C SER A 107 -15.27 -2.48 -15.03
N LEU A 108 -13.99 -2.92 -15.07
CA LEU A 108 -12.86 -2.00 -15.24
C LEU A 108 -12.88 -1.34 -16.61
N ARG A 109 -13.20 -2.08 -17.67
CA ARG A 109 -13.30 -1.54 -19.03
C ARG A 109 -14.37 -0.44 -19.12
N ALA A 110 -15.53 -0.65 -18.50
CA ALA A 110 -16.62 0.32 -18.48
C ALA A 110 -16.37 1.57 -17.61
N ALA A 111 -15.53 1.46 -16.57
CA ALA A 111 -15.23 2.57 -15.68
C ALA A 111 -14.31 3.62 -16.33
N SER A 112 -14.50 4.90 -16.00
CA SER A 112 -13.52 5.95 -16.31
C SER A 112 -12.31 5.86 -15.36
N GLU A 113 -11.21 6.55 -15.69
CA GLU A 113 -10.06 6.66 -14.79
C GLU A 113 -10.45 7.32 -13.45
N ASP A 114 -11.23 8.41 -13.50
CA ASP A 114 -11.73 9.10 -12.29
C ASP A 114 -12.53 8.15 -11.39
N GLU A 115 -13.37 7.31 -11.99
CA GLU A 115 -14.19 6.34 -11.26
C GLU A 115 -13.31 5.25 -10.62
N LEU A 116 -12.27 4.78 -11.32
CA LEU A 116 -11.30 3.84 -10.77
C LEU A 116 -10.54 4.44 -9.58
N VAL A 117 -10.09 5.69 -9.69
CA VAL A 117 -9.44 6.41 -8.58
C VAL A 117 -10.40 6.55 -7.41
N ARG A 118 -11.62 7.04 -7.65
CA ARG A 118 -12.64 7.26 -6.62
C ARG A 118 -12.97 5.98 -5.85
N GLN A 119 -13.14 4.86 -6.55
CA GLN A 119 -13.42 3.57 -5.91
C GLN A 119 -12.20 3.00 -5.17
N SER A 120 -10.98 3.31 -5.62
CA SER A 120 -9.75 2.79 -5.03
C SER A 120 -9.27 3.53 -3.79
N LEU A 121 -9.59 4.82 -3.67
CA LEU A 121 -9.16 5.66 -2.54
C LEU A 121 -9.54 5.08 -1.17
N PRO A 122 -10.78 4.66 -0.89
CA PRO A 122 -11.12 4.08 0.43
C PRO A 122 -10.29 2.85 0.79
N ARG A 123 -9.90 2.04 -0.21
CA ARG A 123 -9.08 0.85 -0.01
C ARG A 123 -7.64 1.23 0.33
N LEU A 124 -7.09 2.19 -0.41
CA LEU A 124 -5.75 2.72 -0.14
C LEU A 124 -5.69 3.41 1.23
N ASP A 125 -6.72 4.18 1.58
CA ASP A 125 -6.84 4.86 2.88
C ASP A 125 -6.88 3.85 4.04
N THR A 126 -7.48 2.68 3.82
CA THR A 126 -7.44 1.58 4.80
C THR A 126 -5.99 1.09 5.01
N LEU A 127 -5.25 0.78 3.93
CA LEU A 127 -3.85 0.36 4.03
C LEU A 127 -2.96 1.41 4.73
N ILE A 128 -3.14 2.69 4.39
CA ILE A 128 -2.43 3.80 5.03
C ILE A 128 -2.75 3.86 6.53
N SER A 129 -4.02 3.68 6.91
CA SER A 129 -4.45 3.68 8.32
C SER A 129 -3.86 2.52 9.13
N GLU A 130 -3.51 1.43 8.48
CA GLU A 130 -2.81 0.28 9.08
C GLU A 130 -1.29 0.46 9.13
N GLY A 131 -0.76 1.56 8.58
CA GLY A 131 0.66 1.91 8.63
C GLY A 131 1.43 1.66 7.34
N ALA A 132 0.77 1.35 6.22
CA ALA A 132 1.43 1.21 4.94
C ALA A 132 1.95 2.56 4.44
N THR A 133 3.25 2.63 4.14
CA THR A 133 3.90 3.79 3.51
C THR A 133 4.29 3.52 2.07
N THR A 134 4.31 2.26 1.65
CA THR A 134 4.57 1.85 0.26
C THR A 134 3.62 0.74 -0.15
N VAL A 135 2.99 0.89 -1.31
CA VAL A 135 2.06 -0.10 -1.86
C VAL A 135 2.40 -0.36 -3.32
N GLU A 136 2.50 -1.64 -3.68
CA GLU A 136 2.58 -2.07 -5.05
C GLU A 136 1.17 -2.29 -5.60
N ILE A 137 0.87 -1.75 -6.78
CA ILE A 137 -0.42 -1.84 -7.45
C ILE A 137 -0.22 -2.38 -8.86
N LYS A 138 -0.84 -3.54 -9.12
CA LYS A 138 -0.86 -4.19 -10.43
C LYS A 138 -2.01 -3.69 -11.29
N SER A 139 -1.82 -3.73 -12.60
CA SER A 139 -2.91 -3.73 -13.57
C SER A 139 -3.51 -5.15 -13.72
N GLY A 140 -4.02 -5.54 -14.90
CA GLY A 140 -4.45 -6.91 -15.17
C GLY A 140 -5.95 -7.16 -15.16
N TYR A 141 -6.79 -6.14 -14.95
CA TYR A 141 -8.23 -6.23 -15.24
C TYR A 141 -8.60 -5.49 -16.53
N GLY A 142 -7.64 -4.99 -17.30
CA GLY A 142 -7.89 -4.40 -18.62
C GLY A 142 -7.87 -5.45 -19.73
N LEU A 143 -6.85 -6.32 -19.74
CA LEU A 143 -6.61 -7.35 -20.77
C LEU A 143 -6.61 -6.81 -22.22
N ASP A 144 -6.37 -5.51 -22.38
CA ASP A 144 -6.13 -4.80 -23.62
C ASP A 144 -5.27 -3.56 -23.33
N LEU A 145 -4.62 -3.01 -24.36
CA LEU A 145 -3.64 -1.95 -24.17
C LEU A 145 -4.22 -0.70 -23.49
N GLU A 146 -5.41 -0.28 -23.90
CA GLU A 146 -6.02 0.96 -23.45
C GLU A 146 -6.45 0.88 -21.99
N ASN A 147 -7.07 -0.22 -21.59
CA ASN A 147 -7.56 -0.41 -20.23
C ASN A 147 -6.44 -0.76 -19.24
N GLU A 148 -5.38 -1.44 -19.68
CA GLU A 148 -4.18 -1.64 -18.86
C GLU A 148 -3.46 -0.32 -18.58
N LYS A 149 -3.31 0.54 -19.60
CA LYS A 149 -2.78 1.91 -19.39
C LYS A 149 -3.66 2.73 -18.44
N LYS A 150 -4.99 2.67 -18.60
CA LYS A 150 -5.94 3.35 -17.72
C LYS A 150 -5.79 2.91 -16.26
N ALA A 151 -5.64 1.61 -16.00
CA ALA A 151 -5.41 1.09 -14.65
C ALA A 151 -4.08 1.58 -14.06
N LEU A 152 -3.00 1.57 -14.84
CA LEU A 152 -1.68 2.07 -14.39
C LEU A 152 -1.69 3.59 -14.16
N SER A 153 -2.41 4.35 -14.99
CA SER A 153 -2.62 5.79 -14.82
C SER A 153 -3.35 6.10 -13.51
N ALA A 154 -4.48 5.41 -13.26
CA ALA A 154 -5.22 5.51 -12.01
C ALA A 154 -4.33 5.18 -10.79
N ALA A 155 -3.52 4.12 -10.88
CA ALA A 155 -2.59 3.74 -9.80
C ALA A 155 -1.56 4.84 -9.48
N ARG A 156 -0.99 5.50 -10.50
CA ARG A 156 -0.05 6.61 -10.29
C ARG A 156 -0.73 7.82 -9.65
N ARG A 157 -1.94 8.15 -10.12
CA ARG A 157 -2.72 9.26 -9.57
C ARG A 157 -3.11 9.06 -8.11
N LEU A 158 -3.27 7.83 -7.65
CA LEU A 158 -3.46 7.55 -6.22
C LEU A 158 -2.26 8.01 -5.37
N GLY A 159 -1.03 7.81 -5.85
CA GLY A 159 0.20 8.28 -5.18
C GLY A 159 0.38 9.80 -5.21
N GLU A 160 -0.28 10.50 -6.14
CA GLU A 160 -0.33 11.98 -6.15
C GLU A 160 -1.36 12.53 -5.14
N LEU A 161 -2.40 11.74 -4.84
CA LEU A 161 -3.52 12.14 -3.99
C LEU A 161 -3.34 11.77 -2.51
N ARG A 162 -2.36 10.92 -2.18
CA ARG A 162 -2.09 10.44 -0.82
C ARG A 162 -0.59 10.38 -0.54
N PRO A 163 -0.17 10.60 0.72
CA PRO A 163 1.23 10.52 1.11
C PRO A 163 1.67 9.05 1.26
N VAL A 164 1.73 8.34 0.14
CA VAL A 164 2.12 6.91 0.06
C VAL A 164 2.91 6.68 -1.21
N ASP A 165 3.97 5.90 -1.13
CA ASP A 165 4.76 5.53 -2.30
C ASP A 165 4.05 4.41 -3.08
N ILE A 166 3.70 4.68 -4.34
CA ILE A 166 3.10 3.67 -5.22
C ILE A 166 4.14 3.09 -6.19
N ARG A 167 4.24 1.76 -6.21
CA ARG A 167 4.97 1.01 -7.25
C ARG A 167 3.96 0.38 -8.20
N THR A 168 4.10 0.64 -9.50
CA THR A 168 3.19 0.08 -10.50
C THR A 168 3.80 -1.10 -11.22
N THR A 169 3.02 -2.17 -11.39
CA THR A 169 3.41 -3.37 -12.12
C THR A 169 2.40 -3.64 -13.24
N PHE A 170 2.91 -3.78 -14.46
CA PHE A 170 2.09 -4.21 -15.58
C PHE A 170 1.82 -5.72 -15.49
N LEU A 171 0.55 -6.10 -15.47
CA LEU A 171 0.09 -7.49 -15.47
C LEU A 171 -0.92 -7.73 -16.59
N GLY A 172 -0.62 -7.32 -17.82
CA GLY A 172 -1.54 -7.58 -18.95
C GLY A 172 -1.77 -9.07 -19.25
N ALA A 173 -0.85 -9.94 -18.82
CA ALA A 173 -0.96 -11.39 -18.91
C ALA A 173 -1.64 -12.02 -17.67
N HIS A 174 -2.66 -11.37 -17.12
CA HIS A 174 -3.36 -11.85 -15.92
C HIS A 174 -4.29 -13.04 -16.20
N ALA A 175 -4.94 -13.02 -17.36
CA ALA A 175 -5.79 -14.10 -17.84
C ALA A 175 -5.89 -14.06 -19.37
N MET A 176 -6.39 -15.14 -19.95
CA MET A 176 -6.74 -15.17 -21.37
C MET A 176 -7.91 -14.21 -21.63
N PRO A 177 -7.78 -13.26 -22.58
CA PRO A 177 -8.92 -12.46 -23.02
C PRO A 177 -10.01 -13.37 -23.61
N ALA A 178 -11.27 -13.00 -23.40
CA ALA A 178 -12.41 -13.60 -24.09
C ALA A 178 -12.48 -13.14 -25.56
#